data_AF-A0A0A0LM88-F1
#
_entry.id   AF-A0A0A0LM88-F1
#
_cell.length_a   1.000
_cell.length_b   1.000
_cell.length_c   1.000
_cell.angle_alpha   90.00
_cell.angle_beta   90.00
_cell.angle_gamma   90.00
#
_symmetry.space_group_name_H-M   'P 1'
#
loop_
_entity.id
_entity.type
_entity.pdbx_description
1 polymer ?
#
loop_
_entity_poly.entity_id
_entity_poly.type
_entity_poly.pdbx_seq_one_letter_code
_entity_poly.pdbx_strand_id
1 'polypeptide(L)' 'MRQLKVSPDVHFEKDLGLDSLDTVEIVMALEEEFKLEIPDKEADKIDSCNLAIEYVYNHPMAS' A
#
# COMPACT_ATOMS: atom_id res chain seq x y z
N MET A 1 -7.66 2.80 22.92
CA MET A 1 -6.98 2.58 21.62
C MET A 1 -7.69 3.45 20.59
N ARG A 2 -7.01 4.40 19.95
CA ARG A 2 -7.61 5.15 18.84
C ARG A 2 -7.64 4.20 17.65
N GLN A 3 -8.83 3.84 17.16
CA GLN A 3 -8.93 3.21 15.85
C GLN A 3 -8.56 4.26 14.81
N LEU A 4 -7.45 4.03 14.11
CA LEU A 4 -7.12 4.80 12.93
C LEU A 4 -8.19 4.51 11.87
N LYS A 5 -8.84 5.56 11.39
CA LYS A 5 -9.93 5.43 10.42
C LYS A 5 -9.32 5.34 9.02
N VAL A 6 -9.12 4.11 8.55
CA VAL A 6 -8.64 3.85 7.19
C VAL A 6 -9.72 4.32 6.20
N SER A 7 -9.35 5.24 5.33
CA SER A 7 -10.18 5.75 4.23
C SER A 7 -9.38 5.62 2.93
N PRO A 8 -10.02 5.52 1.75
CA PRO A 8 -9.29 5.34 0.50
C PRO A 8 -8.27 6.46 0.24
N ASP A 9 -8.60 7.68 0.67
CA ASP A 9 -7.79 8.88 0.49
C ASP A 9 -6.75 9.12 1.60
N VAL A 10 -6.59 8.17 2.53
CA VAL A 10 -5.70 8.35 3.68
C VAL A 10 -4.24 8.15 3.29
N HIS A 11 -3.37 9.06 3.73
CA HIS A 11 -1.93 8.93 3.52
C HIS A 11 -1.30 8.18 4.71
N PHE A 12 -0.52 7.14 4.40
CA PHE A 12 0.06 6.22 5.39
C PHE A 12 0.93 6.94 6.43
N GLU A 13 1.91 7.72 6.01
CA GLU A 13 2.74 8.46 6.96
C GLU A 13 2.03 9.66 7.60
N LYS A 14 1.39 10.50 6.78
CA LYS A 14 0.88 11.81 7.24
C LYS A 14 -0.37 11.72 8.11
N ASP A 15 -1.26 10.78 7.81
CA ASP A 15 -2.57 10.69 8.46
C ASP A 15 -2.65 9.49 9.43
N LEU A 16 -2.03 8.37 9.09
CA LEU A 16 -1.99 7.18 9.95
C LEU A 16 -0.75 7.16 10.87
N GLY A 17 0.29 7.94 10.56
CA GLY A 17 1.52 7.97 11.34
C GLY A 17 2.33 6.69 11.20
N LEU A 18 2.17 5.97 10.08
CA LEU A 18 2.95 4.78 9.77
C LEU A 18 4.38 5.16 9.44
N ASP A 19 5.33 4.33 9.84
CA ASP A 19 6.73 4.54 9.49
C ASP A 19 7.09 3.86 8.15
N SER A 20 8.35 3.99 7.75
CA SER A 20 8.84 3.40 6.50
C SER A 20 8.83 1.86 6.53
N LEU A 21 8.95 1.23 7.71
CA LEU A 21 8.89 -0.22 7.84
C LEU A 21 7.46 -0.73 7.70
N ASP A 22 6.50 -0.03 8.30
CA ASP A 22 5.07 -0.32 8.13
C ASP A 22 4.67 -0.27 6.64
N THR A 23 5.21 0.69 5.89
CA THR A 23 4.94 0.83 4.45
C THR A 23 5.52 -0.36 3.65
N VAL A 24 6.71 -0.84 4.01
CA VAL A 24 7.31 -2.05 3.42
C VAL A 24 6.45 -3.28 3.70
N GLU A 25 5.95 -3.44 4.93
CA GLU A 25 5.06 -4.56 5.27
C GLU A 25 3.76 -4.53 4.46
N ILE A 26 3.17 -3.35 4.23
CA ILE A 26 1.97 -3.20 3.39
C ILE A 26 2.24 -3.63 1.96
N VAL A 27 3.35 -3.17 1.36
CA VAL A 27 3.73 -3.50 -0.02
C VAL A 27 3.95 -5.01 -0.15
N MET A 28 4.69 -5.62 0.79
CA MET A 28 4.92 -7.07 0.79
C MET A 28 3.62 -7.87 0.92
N ALA A 29 2.67 -7.41 1.75
CA ALA A 29 1.37 -8.05 1.88
C ALA A 29 0.56 -7.97 0.56
N LEU A 30 0.66 -6.85 -0.17
CA LEU A 30 0.02 -6.71 -1.48
C LEU A 30 0.66 -7.64 -2.53
N GLU A 31 1.98 -7.75 -2.54
CA GLU A 31 2.72 -8.69 -3.39
C GLU A 31 2.28 -10.14 -3.16
N GLU A 32 2.21 -10.57 -1.89
CA GLU A 32 1.85 -11.93 -1.53
C GLU A 32 0.38 -12.26 -1.83
N GLU A 33 -0.54 -11.34 -1.53
CA GLU A 33 -1.99 -11.53 -1.71
C GLU A 33 -2.37 -11.56 -3.20
N PHE A 34 -1.81 -10.66 -4.00
CA PHE A 34 -2.16 -10.51 -5.41
C PHE A 34 -1.17 -11.19 -6.37
N LYS A 35 -0.14 -11.89 -5.84
CA LYS A 35 0.91 -12.55 -6.63
C LYS A 35 1.60 -11.61 -7.63
N LEU A 36 1.87 -10.39 -7.17
CA LEU A 36 2.53 -9.35 -7.94
C LEU A 36 3.93 -9.06 -7.39
N GLU A 37 4.75 -8.37 -8.17
CA GLU A 37 6.07 -7.90 -7.76
C GLU A 37 6.09 -6.38 -7.94
N ILE A 38 6.27 -5.63 -6.85
CA ILE A 38 6.31 -4.17 -6.83
C ILE A 38 7.77 -3.75 -6.74
N PRO A 39 8.35 -3.12 -7.78
CA PRO A 39 9.70 -2.59 -7.69
C PRO A 39 9.80 -1.55 -6.57
N ASP A 40 10.92 -1.51 -5.83
CA ASP A 40 11.17 -0.53 -4.75
C ASP A 40 10.83 0.92 -5.15
N LYS A 41 11.17 1.31 -6.39
CA LYS A 41 10.93 2.66 -6.93
C LYS A 41 9.45 3.01 -7.10
N GLU A 42 8.59 2.00 -7.20
CA GLU A 42 7.14 2.14 -7.30
C GLU A 42 6.50 1.97 -5.93
N ALA A 43 7.02 1.07 -5.09
CA ALA A 43 6.65 0.93 -3.68
C ALA A 43 6.77 2.26 -2.92
N ASP A 44 7.86 3.00 -3.12
CA ASP A 44 8.07 4.35 -2.54
C ASP A 44 6.98 5.37 -2.94
N LYS A 45 6.23 5.12 -4.02
CA LYS A 45 5.14 5.99 -4.49
C LYS A 45 3.77 5.57 -3.97
N ILE A 46 3.65 4.37 -3.38
CA ILE A 46 2.41 3.86 -2.82
C ILE A 46 2.27 4.39 -1.38
N ASP A 47 1.86 5.63 -1.26
CA ASP A 47 1.75 6.34 0.02
C ASP A 47 0.32 6.37 0.62
N SER A 48 -0.65 5.80 -0.10
CA SER A 48 -2.06 5.83 0.25
C SER A 48 -2.82 4.59 -0.24
N CYS A 49 -3.96 4.29 0.39
CA CYS A 49 -4.81 3.16 0.01
C CYS A 49 -5.28 3.23 -1.45
N ASN A 50 -5.66 4.41 -1.93
CA ASN A 50 -6.08 4.60 -3.33
C ASN A 50 -4.98 4.21 -4.32
N LEU A 51 -3.73 4.64 -4.08
CA LEU A 51 -2.63 4.31 -4.98
C LEU A 51 -2.31 2.82 -4.96
N ALA A 52 -2.39 2.17 -3.80
CA ALA A 52 -2.25 0.72 -3.69
C ALA A 52 -3.33 -0.01 -4.52
N ILE A 53 -4.59 0.40 -4.37
CA ILE A 53 -5.72 -0.19 -5.12
C ILE A 53 -5.54 0.05 -6.63
N GLU A 54 -5.18 1.26 -7.02
CA GLU A 54 -4.94 1.62 -8.43
C GLU A 54 -3.79 0.80 -9.02
N TYR A 55 -2.71 0.61 -8.26
CA TYR A 55 -1.58 -0.18 -8.68
C TYR A 55 -1.99 -1.63 -8.95
N VAL A 56 -2.68 -2.27 -8.00
CA VAL A 56 -3.19 -3.64 -8.13
C VAL A 56 -4.15 -3.76 -9.32
N TYR A 57 -5.07 -2.81 -9.47
CA TYR A 57 -6.05 -2.80 -10.55
C TYR A 57 -5.39 -2.72 -11.93
N ASN A 58 -4.33 -1.91 -12.07
CA ASN A 58 -3.60 -1.73 -13.33
C ASN A 58 -2.61 -2.86 -13.63
N HIS A 59 -2.31 -3.74 -12.66
CA HIS A 59 -1.44 -4.90 -12.81
C HIS A 59 -2.21 -6.21 -12.55
N PRO A 60 -3.17 -6.59 -13.41
CA PRO A 60 -4.06 -7.73 -13.21
C PRO A 60 -3.40 -9.12 -13.36
N MET A 61 -2.10 -9.26 -13.08
CA MET A 61 -1.43 -10.57 -12.99
C MET A 61 -1.76 -11.33 -11.69
N ALA A 62 -2.91 -11.07 -11.08
CA ALA A 62 -3.55 -11.96 -10.14
C ALA A 62 -4.25 -13.10 -10.92
N SER A 63 -3.56 -14.22 -11.12
CA SER A 63 -4.14 -15.52 -11.51
C SER A 63 -4.03 -16.52 -10.38
#